data_AF-X6GZI7-F1
#
_entry.id   AF-X6GZI7-F1
#
_cell.length_a   1.000
_cell.length_b   1.000
_cell.length_c   1.000
_cell.angle_alpha   90.00
_cell.angle_beta   90.00
_cell.angle_gamma   90.00
#
_symmetry.space_group_name_H-M   'P 1'
#
loop_
_entity.id
_entity.type
_entity.pdbx_description
1 polymer ?
#
loop_
_entity_poly.entity_id
_entity_poly.type
_entity_poly.pdbx_seq_one_letter_code
_entity_poly.pdbx_strand_id
1 'polypeptide(L)'
;MNVANLQLEGLLMAVAAVNNALVRRGLLSVDDIDTALKNAEASFTVDERLFEDMSPANRDAVCFPLRLLRLANTKQFEASVPPFSELARQVGITKQPNNDQM
;
A
#
# COMPACT_ATOMS: atom_id res chain seq x y z
N MET A 1 5.62 -16.50 -9.42
CA MET A 1 5.74 -15.04 -9.48
C MET A 1 6.14 -14.67 -10.91
N ASN A 2 5.48 -13.72 -11.57
CA ASN A 2 5.87 -13.26 -12.91
C ASN A 2 6.77 -12.00 -12.80
N VAL A 3 7.39 -11.59 -13.90
CA VAL A 3 8.30 -10.43 -13.92
C VAL A 3 7.58 -9.14 -13.52
N ALA A 4 6.32 -8.96 -13.89
CA ALA A 4 5.52 -7.81 -13.50
C ALA A 4 5.35 -7.70 -11.97
N ASN A 5 5.13 -8.82 -11.27
CA ASN A 5 5.04 -8.84 -9.81
C ASN A 5 6.37 -8.48 -9.15
N LEU A 6 7.50 -8.93 -9.70
CA LEU A 6 8.84 -8.58 -9.21
C LEU A 6 9.16 -7.09 -9.42
N GLN A 7 8.78 -6.54 -10.57
CA GLN A 7 8.94 -5.11 -10.86
C GLN A 7 8.11 -4.25 -9.92
N LEU A 8 6.86 -4.66 -9.65
CA LEU A 8 5.99 -3.99 -8.69
C LEU A 8 6.56 -4.07 -7.27
N GLU A 9 7.04 -5.23 -6.84
CA GLU A 9 7.73 -5.39 -5.55
C GLU A 9 8.91 -4.42 -5.42
N GLY A 10 9.81 -4.38 -6.41
CA GLY A 10 10.94 -3.46 -6.40
C GLY A 10 10.52 -1.99 -6.34
N LEU A 11 9.50 -1.60 -7.10
CA LEU A 11 8.95 -0.25 -7.09
C LEU A 11 8.38 0.13 -5.73
N LEU A 12 7.60 -0.77 -5.11
CA LEU A 12 7.01 -0.53 -3.79
C LEU A 12 8.08 -0.37 -2.71
N MET A 13 9.12 -1.20 -2.75
CA MET A 13 10.23 -1.09 -1.80
C MET A 13 11.04 0.19 -2.01
N ALA A 14 11.24 0.62 -3.26
CA ALA A 14 11.89 1.89 -3.56
C ALA A 14 11.10 3.09 -3.02
N VAL A 15 9.78 3.11 -3.22
CA VAL A 15 8.90 4.17 -2.69
C VAL A 15 8.91 4.19 -1.16
N ALA A 16 8.82 3.01 -0.52
CA ALA A 16 8.90 2.92 0.93
C ALA A 16 10.23 3.46 1.49
N ALA A 17 11.35 3.17 0.83
CA ALA A 17 12.66 3.69 1.20
C ALA A 17 12.76 5.22 1.06
N VAL A 18 12.19 5.78 -0.03
CA VAL A 18 12.11 7.24 -0.22
C VAL A 18 11.26 7.89 0.87
N ASN A 19 10.08 7.35 1.16
CA ASN A 19 9.21 7.84 2.23
C ASN A 19 9.93 7.87 3.59
N ASN A 20 10.62 6.78 3.94
CA ASN A 20 11.43 6.71 5.16
C ASN A 20 12.55 7.76 5.16
N ALA A 21 13.22 7.98 4.02
CA ALA A 21 14.26 9.00 3.92
C ALA A 21 13.71 10.42 4.12
N LEU A 22 12.50 10.72 3.61
CA LEU A 22 11.83 12.01 3.80
C LEU A 22 11.45 12.23 5.27
N VAL A 23 10.88 11.22 5.92
CA VAL A 23 10.51 11.26 7.35
C VAL A 23 11.75 11.45 8.23
N ARG A 24 12.80 10.67 8.01
CA ARG A 24 14.06 10.78 8.78
C ARG A 24 14.75 12.13 8.61
N ARG A 25 14.51 12.83 7.50
CA ARG A 25 15.01 14.19 7.25
C ARG A 25 14.09 15.28 7.79
N GLY A 26 12.93 14.91 8.35
CA GLY A 26 11.93 15.86 8.86
C GLY A 26 11.22 16.65 7.76
N LEU A 27 11.25 16.16 6.51
CA LEU A 27 10.61 16.84 5.37
C LEU A 27 9.10 16.57 5.30
N LEU A 28 8.69 15.39 5.77
CA LEU A 28 7.30 14.98 5.90
C LEU A 28 7.13 14.24 7.23
N SER A 29 5.97 14.35 7.84
CA SER A 29 5.60 13.49 8.97
C SER A 29 5.07 12.14 8.47
N VAL A 30 5.05 11.15 9.38
CA VAL A 30 4.37 9.87 9.13
C VAL A 30 2.90 10.10 8.78
N ASP A 31 2.24 11.07 9.43
CA ASP A 31 0.83 11.40 9.22
C ASP A 31 0.57 12.05 7.85
N ASP A 32 1.49 12.88 7.35
CA ASP A 32 1.39 13.47 6.00
C ASP A 32 1.36 12.38 4.94
N ILE A 33 2.26 11.40 5.06
CA ILE A 33 2.38 10.28 4.12
C ILE A 33 1.17 9.34 4.25
N ASP A 34 0.73 8.99 5.47
CA ASP A 34 -0.45 8.14 5.64
C ASP A 34 -1.72 8.82 5.10
N THR A 35 -1.88 10.12 5.30
CA THR A 35 -2.98 10.90 4.74
C THR A 35 -2.95 10.91 3.22
N ALA A 36 -1.79 11.15 2.60
CA ALA A 36 -1.65 11.13 1.15
C ALA A 36 -2.01 9.75 0.55
N LEU A 37 -1.56 8.66 1.18
CA LEU A 37 -1.86 7.30 0.73
C LEU A 37 -3.34 6.93 0.93
N LYS A 38 -3.97 7.34 2.04
CA LYS A 38 -5.42 7.19 2.27
C LYS A 38 -6.24 7.92 1.21
N ASN A 39 -5.86 9.15 0.88
CA ASN A 39 -6.54 9.94 -0.14
C ASN A 39 -6.40 9.30 -1.52
N ALA A 40 -5.22 8.76 -1.86
CA ALA A 40 -5.02 8.00 -3.08
C ALA A 40 -5.90 6.73 -3.10
N GLU A 41 -6.01 6.00 -1.98
CA GLU A 41 -6.85 4.80 -1.89
C GLU A 41 -8.34 5.14 -2.07
N ALA A 42 -8.80 6.21 -1.42
CA ALA A 42 -10.16 6.71 -1.54
C ALA A 42 -10.48 7.21 -2.96
N SER A 43 -9.51 7.75 -3.70
CA SER A 43 -9.74 8.24 -5.07
C SER A 43 -10.22 7.12 -6.01
N PHE A 44 -9.78 5.88 -5.80
CA PHE A 44 -10.28 4.72 -6.55
C PHE A 44 -11.73 4.37 -6.20
N THR A 45 -12.17 4.65 -4.98
CA THR A 45 -13.56 4.40 -4.56
C THR A 45 -14.53 5.50 -5.00
N VAL A 46 -14.03 6.72 -5.23
CA VAL A 46 -14.85 7.87 -5.66
C VAL A 46 -15.10 7.84 -7.18
N ASP A 47 -14.17 7.31 -7.96
CA ASP A 47 -14.35 7.08 -9.40
C ASP A 47 -15.13 5.77 -9.65
N GLU A 48 -16.37 5.76 -9.14
CA GLU A 48 -17.25 4.58 -9.00
C GLU A 48 -17.33 3.73 -10.26
N ARG A 49 -17.35 4.34 -11.45
CA ARG A 49 -17.59 3.60 -12.71
C ARG A 49 -16.50 2.57 -13.03
N LEU A 50 -15.22 2.91 -12.83
CA LEU A 50 -14.13 1.98 -13.10
C LEU A 50 -13.96 0.96 -11.97
N PHE A 51 -14.30 1.34 -10.74
CA PHE A 51 -14.16 0.48 -9.58
C PHE A 51 -15.31 -0.52 -9.47
N GLU A 52 -16.55 -0.12 -9.78
CA GLU A 52 -17.73 -0.99 -9.82
C GLU A 52 -17.56 -2.12 -10.84
N ASP A 53 -17.02 -1.82 -12.01
CA ASP A 53 -16.78 -2.81 -13.08
C ASP A 53 -15.63 -3.79 -12.76
N MET A 54 -14.79 -3.50 -11.75
CA MET A 54 -13.73 -4.41 -11.32
C MET A 54 -14.26 -5.53 -10.44
N SER A 55 -13.77 -6.75 -10.70
CA SER A 55 -13.95 -7.86 -9.77
C SER A 55 -13.36 -7.50 -8.40
N PRO A 56 -13.85 -8.11 -7.31
CA PRO A 56 -13.30 -7.91 -5.97
C PRO A 56 -11.77 -8.08 -5.93
N ALA A 57 -11.24 -9.11 -6.61
CA ALA A 57 -9.81 -9.38 -6.69
C ALA A 57 -9.02 -8.27 -7.41
N ASN A 58 -9.59 -7.65 -8.44
CA ASN A 58 -8.95 -6.54 -9.15
C ASN A 58 -8.94 -5.27 -8.30
N ARG A 59 -10.03 -4.97 -7.58
CA ARG A 59 -10.07 -3.87 -6.60
C ARG A 59 -8.97 -4.04 -5.56
N ASP A 60 -8.81 -5.26 -5.06
CA ASP A 60 -7.77 -5.57 -4.08
C ASP A 60 -6.35 -5.44 -4.63
N ALA A 61 -6.14 -5.81 -5.89
CA ALA A 61 -4.85 -5.64 -6.57
C ALA A 61 -4.49 -4.16 -6.71
N VAL A 62 -5.47 -3.29 -7.00
CA VAL A 62 -5.28 -1.83 -7.10
C VAL A 62 -4.98 -1.22 -5.72
N CYS A 63 -5.69 -1.64 -4.66
CA CYS A 63 -5.47 -1.13 -3.31
C CYS A 63 -4.19 -1.68 -2.65
N PHE A 64 -3.68 -2.83 -3.08
CA PHE A 64 -2.54 -3.51 -2.46
C PHE A 64 -1.29 -2.62 -2.33
N PRO A 65 -0.79 -1.94 -3.38
CA PRO A 65 0.30 -0.97 -3.29
C PRO A 65 0.18 0.04 -2.15
N LEU A 66 -1.01 0.64 -2.00
CA LEU A 66 -1.26 1.71 -1.04
C LEU A 66 -1.28 1.17 0.39
N ARG A 67 -1.97 0.05 0.60
CA ARG A 67 -2.02 -0.63 1.90
C ARG A 67 -0.64 -1.09 2.35
N LEU A 68 0.16 -1.63 1.43
CA LEU A 68 1.53 -2.03 1.70
C LEU A 68 2.39 -0.83 2.13
N LEU A 69 2.33 0.27 1.38
CA LEU A 69 3.09 1.49 1.70
C LEU A 69 2.65 2.11 3.04
N ARG A 70 1.38 2.02 3.41
CA ARG A 70 0.89 2.47 4.73
C ARG A 70 1.43 1.63 5.89
N LEU A 71 1.49 0.31 5.73
CA LEU A 71 2.17 -0.57 6.70
C LEU A 71 3.66 -0.25 6.77
N ALA A 72 4.30 -0.05 5.62
CA ALA A 72 5.70 0.31 5.55
C ALA A 72 5.98 1.67 6.20
N ASN A 73 5.03 2.62 6.19
CA ASN A 73 5.14 3.96 6.77
C ASN A 73 4.99 3.94 8.30
N THR A 74 4.07 3.13 8.83
CA THR A 74 3.80 3.05 10.28
C THR A 74 4.82 2.22 11.06
N LYS A 75 5.49 1.26 10.40
CA LYS A 75 6.45 0.35 11.04
C LYS A 75 7.91 0.84 11.04
N GLN A 76 8.16 2.09 10.65
CA GLN A 76 9.53 2.62 10.46
C GLN A 76 10.28 2.96 11.75
N PHE A 77 9.64 2.79 12.92
CA PHE A 77 10.22 3.16 14.21
C PHE A 77 11.47 2.35 14.61
N GLU A 78 11.74 1.20 13.97
CA GLU A 78 12.85 0.30 14.34
C GLU A 78 14.07 0.30 13.37
N ALA A 79 14.33 1.44 12.72
CA ALA A 79 15.54 1.72 11.93
C ALA A 79 15.58 1.23 10.46
N SER A 80 14.60 0.45 9.97
CA SER A 80 14.50 0.13 8.54
C SER A 80 13.09 -0.25 8.09
N VAL A 81 12.83 -0.19 6.78
CA VAL A 81 11.57 -0.66 6.18
C VAL A 81 11.54 -2.19 6.22
N PRO A 82 10.46 -2.83 6.72
CA PRO A 82 10.35 -4.28 6.73
C PRO A 82 10.42 -4.92 5.33
N PRO A 83 10.82 -6.19 5.20
CA PRO A 83 10.84 -6.88 3.91
C PRO A 83 9.47 -6.93 3.23
N PHE A 84 9.46 -6.90 1.89
CA PHE A 84 8.23 -6.95 1.10
C PHE A 84 7.33 -8.13 1.48
N SER A 85 7.90 -9.32 1.63
CA SER A 85 7.15 -10.54 1.97
C SER A 85 6.40 -10.41 3.30
N GLU A 86 6.99 -9.71 4.28
CA GLU A 86 6.34 -9.48 5.56
C GLU A 86 5.18 -8.49 5.44
N LEU A 87 5.41 -7.38 4.73
CA LEU A 87 4.39 -6.36 4.49
C LEU A 87 3.22 -6.93 3.67
N ALA A 88 3.51 -7.66 2.59
CA ALA A 88 2.51 -8.30 1.74
C ALA A 88 1.65 -9.30 2.52
N ARG A 89 2.28 -10.10 3.40
CA ARG A 89 1.56 -11.00 4.31
C ARG A 89 0.61 -10.24 5.24
N GLN A 90 1.06 -9.13 5.80
CA GLN A 90 0.25 -8.31 6.70
C GLN A 90 -0.92 -7.63 5.98
N VAL A 91 -0.75 -7.19 4.73
CA VAL A 91 -1.88 -6.72 3.90
C VAL A 91 -2.92 -7.84 3.73
N GLY A 92 -2.48 -9.07 3.45
CA GLY A 92 -3.38 -10.22 3.31
C GLY A 92 -4.18 -10.56 4.57
N ILE A 93 -3.59 -10.39 5.76
CA ILE A 93 -4.24 -10.65 7.05
C ILE A 93 -5.22 -9.53 7.44
N THR A 94 -4.86 -8.27 7.16
CA THR A 94 -5.61 -7.08 7.62
C THR A 94 -6.76 -6.69 6.69
N LYS A 95 -6.75 -7.17 5.45
CA LYS A 95 -7.81 -6.93 4.49
C LYS A 95 -9.11 -7.58 4.96
N GLN A 96 -10.17 -6.79 5.12
CA GLN A 96 -11.52 -7.30 5.38
C GLN A 96 -11.99 -8.13 4.16
N PRO A 97 -12.68 -9.26 4.36
CA PRO A 97 -13.31 -9.98 3.27
C PRO A 97 -14.29 -9.03 2.56
N ASN A 98 -14.22 -8.97 1.23
CA ASN A 98 -15.22 -8.23 0.46
C ASN A 98 -16.60 -8.88 0.72
N ASN A 99 -17.64 -8.06 0.88
CA ASN A 99 -19.01 -8.53 1.18
C ASN A 99 -19.51 -9.61 0.20
N ASP A 100 -18.97 -9.68 -1.00
CA ASP A 100 -19.29 -10.68 -2.03
C ASP A 100 -18.67 -12.07 -1.77
N GLN A 101 -17.94 -12.24 -0.66
CA GLN A 101 -17.36 -13.52 -0.22
C GLN A 101 -18.09 -14.13 0.99
N MET A 102 -19.26 -13.61 1.37
CA MET A 102 -20.18 -14.24 2.34
C MET A 102 -21.32 -14.99 1.64
#